data_AF-X1N6X4-F1
#
_entry.id   AF-X1N6X4-F1
#
_cell.length_a   1.000
_cell.length_b   1.000
_cell.length_c   1.000
_cell.angle_alpha   90.00
_cell.angle_beta   90.00
_cell.angle_gamma   90.00
#
_symmetry.space_group_name_H-M   'P 1'
#
loop_
_entity.id
_entity.type
_entity.pdbx_description
1 polymer ?
#
loop_
_entity_poly.entity_id
_entity_poly.type
_entity_poly.pdbx_seq_one_letter_code
_entity_poly.pdbx_strand_id
1 'polypeptide(L)' 'VRDKAKIKDKTILLLDDVFTTGATIQECSAVLINAGAKEVRGITVAQA' A
#
# COMPACT_ATOMS: atom_id res chain seq x y z
N VAL A 1 -3.95 -7.94 -7.16
CA VAL A 1 -5.29 -7.58 -6.62
C VAL A 1 -6.33 -8.51 -7.22
N ARG A 2 -7.12 -9.21 -6.39
CA ARG A 2 -8.12 -10.20 -6.85
C ARG A 2 -9.50 -9.61 -7.12
N ASP A 3 -9.88 -8.55 -6.40
CA ASP A 3 -11.16 -7.85 -6.56
C ASP A 3 -10.91 -6.34 -6.56
N LYS A 4 -11.02 -5.72 -7.75
CA LYS A 4 -10.80 -4.27 -7.91
C LYS A 4 -11.95 -3.45 -7.31
N ALA A 5 -13.17 -3.99 -7.22
CA ALA A 5 -14.32 -3.25 -6.67
C ALA A 5 -14.14 -2.93 -5.19
N LYS A 6 -13.41 -3.79 -4.44
CA LYS A 6 -13.04 -3.53 -3.04
C LYS A 6 -11.97 -2.46 -2.85
N ILE A 7 -11.24 -2.11 -3.91
CA ILE A 7 -10.07 -1.23 -3.87
C ILE A 7 -10.41 0.15 -4.44
N LYS A 8 -11.26 0.16 -5.49
CA LYS A 8 -11.60 1.37 -6.23
C LYS A 8 -12.12 2.49 -5.33
N ASP A 9 -11.56 3.68 -5.50
CA ASP A 9 -11.89 4.92 -4.79
C ASP A 9 -11.72 4.85 -3.26
N LYS A 10 -10.98 3.86 -2.75
CA LYS A 10 -10.67 3.72 -1.32
C LYS A 10 -9.33 4.35 -0.96
N THR A 11 -9.26 4.91 0.25
CA THR A 11 -7.99 5.18 0.94
C THR A 11 -7.56 3.92 1.67
N ILE A 12 -6.36 3.43 1.40
CA ILE A 12 -5.83 2.18 1.94
C ILE A 12 -4.60 2.47 2.80
N LEU A 13 -4.54 1.86 3.99
CA LEU A 13 -3.38 1.89 4.87
C LEU A 13 -2.65 0.55 4.77
N LEU A 14 -1.41 0.57 4.31
CA LEU A 14 -0.46 -0.53 4.39
C LEU A 14 0.20 -0.49 5.76
N LEU A 15 0.18 -1.62 6.45
CA LEU A 15 0.82 -1.81 7.75
C LEU A 15 1.92 -2.85 7.59
N ASP A 16 3.14 -2.50 8.00
CA ASP A 16 4.30 -3.39 7.99
C ASP A 16 5.04 -3.30 9.33
N ASP A 17 5.92 -4.26 9.64
CA ASP A 17 6.69 -4.22 10.87
C ASP A 17 7.88 -3.26 10.78
N VAL A 18 8.71 -3.37 9.73
CA VAL A 18 9.93 -2.58 9.56
C VAL A 18 10.02 -1.95 8.17
N PHE A 19 10.39 -0.67 8.13
CA PHE A 19 10.71 0.03 6.91
C PHE A 19 12.23 -0.04 6.66
N THR A 20 12.63 -0.58 5.51
CA THR A 20 14.04 -0.59 5.09
C THR A 20 14.24 0.39 3.92
N THR A 21 14.50 -0.11 2.71
CA THR A 21 14.58 0.70 1.48
C THR A 21 13.21 1.22 1.03
N GLY A 22 12.13 0.67 1.58
CA GLY A 22 10.76 0.99 1.20
C GLY A 22 10.27 0.27 -0.07
N ALA A 23 11.09 -0.58 -0.69
CA ALA A 23 10.73 -1.29 -1.92
C ALA A 23 9.39 -2.05 -1.79
N THR A 24 9.19 -2.79 -0.70
CA THR A 24 7.95 -3.53 -0.44
C THR A 24 6.73 -2.62 -0.39
N ILE A 25 6.76 -1.55 0.42
CA ILE A 25 5.64 -0.60 0.54
C ILE A 25 5.38 0.09 -0.81
N GLN A 26 6.44 0.42 -1.55
CA GLN A 26 6.33 1.12 -2.83
C GLN A 26 5.72 0.22 -3.92
N GLU A 27 6.14 -1.04 -4.03
CA GLU A 27 5.56 -2.01 -4.96
C GLU A 27 4.09 -2.30 -4.63
N CYS A 28 3.77 -2.54 -3.35
CA CYS A 28 2.39 -2.73 -2.92
C CYS A 28 1.53 -1.49 -3.22
N SER A 29 2.03 -0.30 -2.93
CA SER A 29 1.32 0.96 -3.21
C SER A 29 1.05 1.13 -4.71
N ALA A 30 2.04 0.86 -5.57
CA ALA A 30 1.88 0.93 -7.01
C ALA A 30 0.80 -0.04 -7.51
N VAL A 31 0.80 -1.29 -7.03
CA VAL A 31 -0.21 -2.29 -7.37
C VAL A 31 -1.63 -1.87 -6.95
N LEU A 32 -1.78 -1.24 -5.78
CA LEU A 32 -3.06 -0.76 -5.26
C LEU A 32 -3.57 0.48 -6.02
N ILE A 33 -2.70 1.46 -6.30
CA ILE A 33 -3.03 2.63 -7.12
C ILE A 33 -3.45 2.20 -8.53
N ASN A 34 -2.69 1.30 -9.16
CA ASN A 34 -3.03 0.75 -10.48
C ASN A 34 -4.35 -0.06 -10.48
N ALA A 35 -4.79 -0.54 -9.31
CA ALA A 35 -6.08 -1.18 -9.13
C ALA A 35 -7.24 -0.20 -8.86
N GLY A 36 -6.95 1.11 -8.77
CA GLY A 36 -7.95 2.17 -8.63
C GLY A 36 -8.09 2.73 -7.21
N ALA A 37 -7.15 2.46 -6.30
CA ALA A 37 -7.16 3.09 -4.98
C ALA A 37 -7.08 4.62 -5.13
N LYS A 38 -7.85 5.35 -4.32
CA LYS A 38 -7.82 6.81 -4.28
C LYS A 38 -6.51 7.32 -3.67
N GLU A 39 -6.04 6.63 -2.64
CA GLU A 39 -4.86 7.00 -1.87
C GLU A 39 -4.31 5.76 -1.18
N VAL A 40 -2.99 5.64 -1.09
CA VAL A 40 -2.31 4.60 -0.31
C VAL A 40 -1.34 5.28 0.65
N ARG A 41 -1.43 4.91 1.93
CA ARG A 41 -0.50 5.35 3.00
C ARG A 41 0.21 4.13 3.55
N GLY A 42 1.47 4.28 3.95
CA GLY A 42 2.23 3.23 4.64
C GLY A 42 2.54 3.66 6.07
N ILE A 43 2.43 2.73 7.02
CA ILE A 43 2.93 2.89 8.38
C ILE A 43 3.73 1.65 8.78
N THR A 44 4.86 1.87 9.44
CA THR A 44 5.69 0.81 10.02
C THR A 44 5.95 1.07 11.49
N VAL A 45 6.26 0.02 12.24
CA VAL A 45 6.57 0.13 13.68
C VAL A 45 8.03 0.52 13.89
N ALA A 46 8.92 0.10 12.99
CA ALA A 46 10.35 0.39 13.05
C ALA A 46 10.92 0.81 11.69
N GLN A 47 12.13 1.38 11.71
CA GLN A 47 12.95 1.66 10.53
C GLN A 47 14.36 1.13 10.78
N ALA A 48 14.94 0.47 9.77
CA ALA A 48 16.30 -0.06 9.79
C ALA A 48 17.25 0.74 8.89
#